data_AF-G2FN66-F1
#
_entry.id   AF-G2FN66-F1
#
_cell.length_a   1.000
_cell.length_b   1.000
_cell.length_c   1.000
_cell.angle_alpha   90.00
_cell.angle_beta   90.00
_cell.angle_gamma   90.00
#
_symmetry.space_group_name_H-M   'P 1'
#
loop_
_entity.id
_entity.type
_entity.pdbx_description
1 polymer ?
#
loop_
_entity_poly.entity_id
_entity_poly.type
_entity_poly.pdbx_seq_one_letter_code
_entity_poly.pdbx_strand_id
1 'polypeptide(L)'
;MPQELPTIRRLLGIDEIRIRQEAKRYKALGDETRLKIFRVLEKGERCVCELMDLFQMNQSAASHQLKVLENAGLVEGRRVGKFVYYCVPEDRTEEL
;
A
#
# COMPACT_ATOMS: atom_id res chain seq x y z
N MET A 1 -25.55 -19.31 17.05
CA MET A 1 -24.97 -18.21 17.85
C MET A 1 -23.48 -18.48 18.02
N PRO A 2 -22.56 -17.88 17.24
CA PRO A 2 -21.15 -17.92 17.59
C PRO A 2 -20.83 -16.73 18.50
N GLN A 3 -20.47 -17.03 19.75
CA GLN A 3 -20.11 -16.05 20.78
C GLN A 3 -18.60 -15.77 20.83
N GLU A 4 -17.94 -15.63 19.69
CA GLU A 4 -16.52 -15.29 19.64
C GLU A 4 -16.36 -13.84 19.17
N LEU A 5 -16.39 -12.86 20.09
CA LEU A 5 -16.05 -11.46 19.73
C LEU A 5 -15.75 -10.43 20.86
N PRO A 6 -15.85 -10.73 22.17
CA PRO A 6 -15.39 -9.77 23.20
C PRO A 6 -13.89 -9.81 23.51
N THR A 7 -13.26 -10.99 23.45
CA THR A 7 -11.92 -11.21 24.03
C THR A 7 -10.79 -10.71 23.13
N ILE A 8 -10.86 -10.95 21.82
CA ILE A 8 -9.79 -10.57 20.88
C ILE A 8 -9.61 -9.06 20.81
N ARG A 9 -10.71 -8.30 20.69
CA ARG A 9 -10.68 -6.82 20.71
C ARG A 9 -10.08 -6.28 22.01
N ARG A 10 -10.44 -6.86 23.15
CA ARG A 10 -9.91 -6.45 24.46
C ARG A 10 -8.41 -6.72 24.58
N LEU A 11 -7.93 -7.83 24.02
CA LEU A 11 -6.52 -8.21 24.08
C LEU A 11 -5.65 -7.42 23.10
N LEU A 12 -6.14 -7.17 21.88
CA LEU A 12 -5.38 -6.47 20.84
C LEU A 12 -5.49 -4.95 20.92
N GLY A 13 -6.49 -4.41 21.62
CA GLY A 13 -6.71 -2.95 21.70
C GLY A 13 -7.17 -2.31 20.38
N ILE A 14 -7.45 -3.11 19.35
CA ILE A 14 -7.90 -2.66 18.03
C ILE A 14 -9.17 -3.40 17.61
N ASP A 15 -10.03 -2.74 16.84
CA ASP A 15 -11.27 -3.33 16.36
C ASP A 15 -11.07 -4.18 15.10
N GLU A 16 -12.12 -4.93 14.73
CA GLU A 16 -12.08 -5.78 13.54
C GLU A 16 -11.90 -5.01 12.23
N ILE A 17 -12.31 -3.75 12.17
CA ILE A 17 -12.20 -2.93 10.96
C ILE A 17 -10.72 -2.64 10.73
N ARG A 18 -9.99 -2.23 11.78
CA ARG A 18 -8.54 -2.03 11.73
C ARG A 18 -7.81 -3.32 11.37
N ILE A 19 -8.15 -4.46 11.99
CA ILE A 19 -7.57 -5.77 11.64
C ILE A 19 -7.79 -6.11 10.15
N ARG A 20 -8.99 -5.89 9.63
CA ARG A 20 -9.28 -6.13 8.20
C ARG A 20 -8.46 -5.21 7.28
N GLN A 21 -8.25 -3.96 7.67
CA GLN A 21 -7.42 -3.02 6.92
C GLN A 21 -5.94 -3.45 6.94
N GLU A 22 -5.40 -3.83 8.10
CA GLU A 22 -4.04 -4.33 8.24
C GLU A 22 -3.83 -5.62 7.44
N ALA A 23 -4.75 -6.58 7.52
CA ALA A 23 -4.69 -7.81 6.73
C ALA A 23 -4.70 -7.52 5.21
N LYS A 24 -5.49 -6.54 4.75
CA LYS A 24 -5.51 -6.11 3.34
C LYS A 24 -4.16 -5.51 2.92
N ARG A 25 -3.54 -4.71 3.78
CA ARG A 25 -2.21 -4.12 3.57
C ARG A 25 -1.13 -5.19 3.52
N TYR A 26 -1.08 -6.09 4.49
CA TYR A 26 -0.12 -7.19 4.50
C TYR A 26 -0.29 -8.12 3.30
N LYS A 27 -1.53 -8.39 2.87
CA LYS A 27 -1.78 -9.14 1.65
C LYS A 27 -1.23 -8.45 0.41
N ALA A 28 -1.33 -7.12 0.33
CA ALA A 28 -0.72 -6.36 -0.75
C ALA A 28 0.82 -6.42 -0.69
N LEU A 29 1.41 -6.27 0.50
CA LEU A 29 2.87 -6.30 0.71
C LEU A 29 3.49 -7.70 0.66
N GLY A 30 2.70 -8.78 0.69
CA GLY A 30 3.18 -10.16 0.60
C GLY A 30 3.79 -10.55 -0.76
N ASP A 31 3.80 -9.64 -1.74
CA ASP A 31 4.46 -9.79 -3.03
C ASP A 31 5.75 -8.99 -3.05
N GLU A 32 6.83 -9.63 -3.48
CA GLU A 32 8.17 -9.06 -3.44
C GLU A 32 8.29 -7.78 -4.28
N THR A 33 7.65 -7.73 -5.45
CA THR A 33 7.70 -6.56 -6.34
C THR A 33 6.98 -5.38 -5.70
N ARG A 34 5.78 -5.61 -5.13
CA ARG A 34 5.03 -4.56 -4.44
C ARG A 34 5.74 -4.07 -3.19
N LEU A 35 6.35 -4.96 -2.42
CA LEU A 35 7.13 -4.56 -1.26
C LEU A 35 8.30 -3.67 -1.67
N LYS A 36 9.05 -4.04 -2.72
CA LYS A 36 10.14 -3.20 -3.24
C LYS A 36 9.64 -1.83 -3.73
N ILE A 37 8.53 -1.77 -4.48
CA ILE A 37 7.93 -0.51 -4.92
C ILE A 37 7.57 0.37 -3.71
N PHE A 38 6.90 -0.21 -2.72
CA PHE A 38 6.53 0.52 -1.50
C PHE A 38 7.75 1.08 -0.77
N ARG A 39 8.81 0.27 -0.57
CA ARG A 39 10.07 0.71 0.07
C ARG A 39 10.80 1.81 -0.72
N VAL A 40 10.67 1.83 -2.05
CA VAL A 40 11.18 2.93 -2.88
C VAL A 40 10.39 4.21 -2.64
N LEU A 41 9.06 4.12 -2.58
CA LEU A 41 8.18 5.26 -2.35
C LEU A 41 8.26 5.83 -0.93
N GLU A 42 8.65 5.03 0.07
CA GLU A 42 9.03 5.52 1.40
C GLU A 42 10.25 6.46 1.38
N LYS A 43 11.06 6.43 0.30
CA LYS A 43 12.20 7.33 0.12
C LYS A 43 11.86 8.61 -0.65
N GLY A 44 10.62 8.75 -1.10
CA GLY A 44 10.13 9.93 -1.80
C GLY A 44 9.18 9.62 -2.95
N GLU A 45 8.41 10.64 -3.32
CA GLU A 45 7.48 10.63 -4.46
C GLU A 45 8.21 10.27 -5.77
N ARG A 46 7.59 9.41 -6.59
CA ARG A 46 8.11 9.01 -7.91
C ARG A 46 7.01 8.98 -8.96
N CYS A 47 7.34 9.33 -10.20
CA CYS A 47 6.40 9.14 -11.31
C CYS A 47 6.29 7.65 -11.69
N VAL A 48 5.19 7.29 -12.36
CA VAL A 48 5.02 5.95 -12.97
C VAL A 48 6.17 5.63 -13.93
N CYS A 49 6.69 6.62 -14.66
CA CYS A 49 7.84 6.49 -15.55
C CYS A 49 9.11 6.01 -14.82
N GLU A 50 9.49 6.67 -13.73
CA GLU A 50 10.66 6.30 -12.93
C GLU A 50 10.51 4.89 -12.35
N LEU A 51 9.30 4.51 -11.93
CA LEU A 51 9.04 3.16 -11.43
C LEU A 51 9.11 2.11 -12.55
N MET A 52 8.64 2.41 -13.75
CA MET A 52 8.80 1.52 -14.90
C MET A 52 10.28 1.27 -15.20
N ASP A 53 11.10 2.33 -15.18
CA ASP A 53 12.53 2.25 -15.45
C ASP A 53 13.28 1.50 -14.32
N LEU A 54 13.02 1.83 -13.06
CA LEU A 54 13.68 1.19 -11.90
C LEU A 54 13.40 -0.32 -11.82
N PHE A 55 12.18 -0.73 -12.17
CA PHE A 55 11.75 -2.11 -12.05
C PHE A 55 11.72 -2.87 -13.38
N GLN A 56 12.19 -2.25 -14.46
CA GLN A 56 12.26 -2.83 -15.81
C GLN A 56 10.91 -3.43 -16.24
N MET A 57 9.84 -2.66 -16.05
CA MET A 57 8.47 -3.12 -16.31
C MET A 57 7.70 -2.16 -17.23
N ASN A 58 6.76 -2.71 -17.99
CA ASN A 58 5.88 -1.90 -18.83
C ASN A 58 4.81 -1.16 -18.01
N GLN A 59 4.13 -0.20 -18.65
CA GLN A 59 3.13 0.64 -18.00
C GLN A 59 1.96 -0.16 -17.39
N SER A 60 1.51 -1.22 -18.05
CA SER A 60 0.41 -2.06 -17.57
C SER A 60 0.79 -2.77 -16.27
N ALA A 61 1.99 -3.35 -16.22
CA ALA A 61 2.54 -3.98 -15.03
C ALA A 61 2.70 -2.98 -13.88
N ALA A 62 3.31 -1.81 -14.14
CA ALA A 62 3.47 -0.76 -13.13
C ALA A 62 2.13 -0.28 -12.58
N SER A 63 1.18 0.01 -13.48
CA SER A 63 -0.17 0.45 -13.11
C SER A 63 -0.89 -0.60 -12.28
N HIS A 64 -0.74 -1.89 -12.59
CA HIS A 64 -1.34 -2.96 -11.82
C HIS A 64 -0.80 -3.01 -10.39
N GLN A 65 0.53 -3.01 -10.22
CA GLN A 65 1.13 -3.05 -8.88
C GLN A 65 0.75 -1.82 -8.04
N LEU A 66 0.80 -0.63 -8.65
CA LEU A 66 0.41 0.62 -8.00
C LEU A 66 -1.06 0.63 -7.63
N LYS A 67 -1.94 0.09 -8.49
CA LYS A 67 -3.37 0.02 -8.17
C LYS A 67 -3.66 -0.92 -7.01
N VAL A 68 -2.95 -2.04 -6.89
CA VAL A 68 -3.08 -2.95 -5.76
C VAL A 68 -2.64 -2.26 -4.45
N LEU A 69 -1.51 -1.55 -4.47
CA LEU A 69 -1.02 -0.78 -3.33
C LEU A 69 -1.97 0.37 -2.95
N GLU A 70 -2.47 1.12 -3.94
CA GLU A 70 -3.41 2.22 -3.75
C GLU A 70 -4.74 1.72 -3.16
N ASN A 71 -5.28 0.62 -3.70
CA ASN A 71 -6.49 -0.01 -3.17
C ASN A 71 -6.30 -0.49 -1.72
N ALA A 72 -5.08 -0.87 -1.33
CA ALA A 72 -4.75 -1.24 0.05
C ALA A 72 -4.50 -0.03 0.97
N GLY A 73 -4.52 1.20 0.44
CA GLY A 73 -4.24 2.43 1.18
C GLY A 73 -2.78 2.53 1.62
N LEU A 74 -1.86 1.97 0.83
CA LEU A 74 -0.41 2.03 1.08
C LEU A 74 0.27 3.17 0.32
N VAL A 75 -0.30 3.55 -0.83
CA VAL A 75 0.22 4.64 -1.67
C VAL A 75 -0.95 5.49 -2.14
N GLU A 76 -0.68 6.73 -2.49
CA GLU A 76 -1.63 7.62 -3.15
C GLU A 76 -1.05 8.20 -4.43
N GLY A 77 -1.91 8.40 -5.43
CA GLY A 77 -1.52 8.90 -6.74
C GLY A 77 -2.04 10.31 -7.01
N ARG A 78 -1.17 11.21 -7.47
CA ARG A 78 -1.53 12.57 -7.88
C ARG A 78 -1.10 12.83 -9.32
N ARG A 79 -2.00 13.41 -10.13
CA ARG A 79 -1.68 13.81 -11.50
C ARG A 79 -1.09 15.21 -11.52
N VAL A 80 0.09 15.34 -12.14
CA VAL A 80 0.80 16.61 -12.35
C VAL A 80 1.11 16.74 -13.84
N GLY A 81 0.32 17.56 -14.53
CA GLY A 81 0.37 17.67 -15.99
C GLY A 81 0.06 16.32 -16.66
N LYS A 82 1.02 15.80 -17.44
CA LYS A 82 0.90 14.51 -18.14
C LYS A 82 1.31 13.30 -17.30
N PHE A 83 1.93 13.53 -16.14
CA PHE A 83 2.50 12.49 -15.31
C PHE A 83 1.61 12.19 -14.10
N VAL A 84 1.68 10.95 -13.61
CA VAL A 84 1.11 10.57 -12.32
C VAL A 84 2.26 10.21 -11.40
N TYR A 85 2.26 10.82 -10.23
CA TYR A 85 3.22 10.59 -9.19
C TYR A 85 2.56 9.84 -8.04
N TYR A 86 3.32 8.95 -7.41
CA TYR A 86 2.89 8.21 -6.24
C TYR A 86 3.80 8.51 -5.06
N CYS A 87 3.22 8.54 -3.86
CA CYS A 87 3.94 8.65 -2.59
C CYS A 87 3.27 7.74 -1.54
N VAL A 88 3.98 7.54 -0.43
CA VAL A 88 3.39 6.97 0.79
C VAL A 88 2.67 8.11 1.54
N PRO A 89 1.39 7.94 1.90
CA PRO A 89 0.65 8.95 2.67
C PRO A 89 1.33 9.27 4.01
N GLU A 90 1.25 10.52 4.48
CA GLU A 90 1.95 10.97 5.70
C GLU A 90 1.58 10.14 6.94
N ASP A 91 0.31 9.78 7.09
CA ASP A 91 -0.22 8.91 8.15
C ASP A 91 0.34 7.47 8.14
N ARG A 92 1.05 7.09 7.09
CA ARG A 92 1.66 5.76 6.93
C ARG A 92 3.14 5.72 7.26
N THR A 93 3.81 6.88 7.34
CA THR A 93 5.25 6.96 7.60
C THR A 93 5.65 6.54 9.02
N GLU A 94 4.70 6.48 9.95
CA GLU A 94 4.95 6.28 11.38
C GLU A 94 4.58 4.86 11.90
N GLU A 95 3.98 3.99 11.08
CA GLU A 95 3.32 2.76 11.56
C GLU A 95 3.66 1.44 10.81
N LEU A 96 4.85 1.25 10.22
CA LEU A 96 5.24 -0.05 9.63
C LEU A 96 6.65 -0.54 10.00
#